data_AF-A0A832SQ50-F1
#
_entry.id   AF-A0A832SQ50-F1
#
_cell.length_a   1.000
_cell.length_b   1.000
_cell.length_c   1.000
_cell.angle_alpha   90.00
_cell.angle_beta   90.00
_cell.angle_gamma   90.00
#
_symmetry.space_group_name_H-M   'P 1'
#
loop_
_entity.id
_entity.type
_entity.pdbx_description
1 polymer ?
#
loop_
_entity_poly.entity_id
_entity_poly.type
_entity_poly.pdbx_seq_one_letter_code
_entity_poly.pdbx_strand_id
1 'polypeptide(L)' 'MMPARGYDMTPTMYSPDGRIYQVEYAIETVKRGTLAVGVKSKDGVVVAVEEIPRKLQVSVITQKIFQVDDHIGIAA' A
#
# COMPACT_ATOMS: atom_id res chain seq x y z
N MET A 1 -17.33 15.34 10.63
CA MET A 1 -16.09 16.03 10.25
C MET A 1 -15.20 16.06 11.48
N MET A 2 -14.16 15.23 11.55
CA MET A 2 -13.22 15.30 12.67
C MET A 2 -12.41 16.60 12.53
N PRO A 3 -12.30 17.43 13.58
CA PRO A 3 -11.52 18.65 13.53
C PRO A 3 -10.06 18.34 13.20
N ALA A 4 -9.35 19.29 12.59
CA ALA A 4 -7.94 19.18 12.27
C ALA A 4 -7.15 18.89 13.56
N ARG A 5 -6.81 17.62 13.77
CA ARG A 5 -5.93 17.18 14.84
C ARG A 5 -4.52 17.45 14.35
N GLY A 6 -3.97 18.57 14.81
CA GLY A 6 -2.62 19.02 14.48
C GLY A 6 -1.55 18.14 15.15
N TYR A 7 -0.44 18.77 15.55
CA TYR A 7 0.75 18.09 16.08
C TYR A 7 0.70 17.77 17.58
N ASP A 8 -0.42 18.07 18.27
CA ASP A 8 -0.56 17.89 19.72
C ASP A 8 -0.80 16.42 20.13
N MET A 9 -0.92 15.51 19.14
CA MET A 9 -1.09 14.08 19.38
C MET A 9 0.27 13.38 19.29
N THR A 10 0.59 12.53 20.27
CA THR A 10 1.74 11.64 20.15
C THR A 10 1.52 10.62 19.01
N PRO A 11 2.57 10.21 18.26
CA PRO A 11 2.43 9.28 17.13
C PRO A 11 1.79 7.94 17.49
N THR A 12 1.90 7.53 18.75
CA THR A 12 1.36 6.28 19.29
C THR A 12 0.01 6.44 19.98
N MET A 13 -0.68 7.58 19.81
CA MET A 13 -1.94 7.81 20.50
C MET A 13 -3.07 6.92 19.98
N TYR A 14 -3.80 6.33 20.92
CA TYR A 14 -4.97 5.50 20.66
C TYR A 14 -6.25 6.34 20.57
N SER A 15 -7.20 5.88 19.75
CA SER A 15 -8.58 6.34 19.74
C SER A 15 -9.36 5.80 20.94
N PRO A 16 -10.52 6.38 21.27
CA PRO A 16 -11.43 5.81 22.26
C PRO A 16 -11.80 4.34 21.98
N ASP A 17 -11.80 3.95 20.71
CA ASP A 17 -12.07 2.58 20.25
C ASP A 17 -10.82 1.67 20.26
N GLY A 18 -9.69 2.15 20.77
CA GLY A 18 -8.46 1.37 20.93
C GLY A 18 -7.60 1.22 19.67
N ARG A 19 -7.74 2.10 18.66
CA ARG A 19 -6.96 2.05 17.41
C ARG A 19 -5.91 3.17 17.36
N ILE A 20 -4.74 2.92 16.79
CA ILE A 20 -3.70 3.96 16.67
C ILE A 20 -4.08 4.91 15.52
N TYR A 21 -4.22 6.21 15.81
CA TYR A 21 -4.67 7.19 14.81
C TYR A 21 -3.78 7.22 13.56
N GLN A 22 -2.46 7.16 13.74
CA GLN A 22 -1.52 7.18 12.61
C GLN A 22 -1.65 5.96 11.71
N VAL A 23 -1.95 4.78 12.27
CA VAL A 23 -2.18 3.55 11.47
C VAL A 23 -3.46 3.69 10.64
N GLU A 24 -4.52 4.25 11.22
CA GLU A 24 -5.76 4.51 10.48
C GLU A 24 -5.55 5.47 9.31
N TYR A 25 -4.79 6.55 9.52
CA TYR A 25 -4.46 7.51 8.47
C TYR A 25 -3.59 6.88 7.37
N ALA A 26 -2.65 6.00 7.74
CA ALA A 26 -1.86 5.24 6.78
C ALA A 26 -2.73 4.30 5.93
N ILE A 27 -3.69 3.59 6.55
CA ILE A 27 -4.63 2.73 5.83
C ILE A 27 -5.47 3.51 4.81
N GLU A 28 -5.93 4.71 5.16
CA GLU A 28 -6.65 5.58 4.21
C GLU A 28 -5.78 6.04 3.04
N THR A 29 -4.46 6.19 3.27
CA THR A 29 -3.51 6.47 2.20
C THR A 29 -3.36 5.26 1.26
N VAL A 30 -3.28 4.04 1.81
CA VAL A 30 -3.19 2.80 1.02
C VAL A 30 -4.42 2.64 0.11
N LYS A 31 -5.63 2.95 0.59
CA LYS A 31 -6.87 2.89 -0.21
C LYS A 31 -6.89 3.84 -1.42
N ARG A 32 -6.08 4.91 -1.40
CA ARG A 32 -5.93 5.85 -2.53
C ARG A 32 -4.83 5.43 -3.51
N GLY A 33 -4.07 4.39 -3.17
CA GLY A 33 -3.11 3.76 -4.07
C GLY A 33 -3.82 3.04 -5.22
N THR A 34 -3.02 2.66 -6.22
CA THR A 34 -3.47 1.81 -7.33
C THR A 34 -3.68 0.38 -6.88
N LEU A 35 -4.52 -0.36 -7.61
CA LEU A 35 -4.86 -1.73 -7.25
C LEU A 35 -3.66 -2.69 -7.35
N ALA A 36 -3.50 -3.54 -6.34
CA ALA A 36 -2.63 -4.71 -6.36
C ALA A 36 -3.43 -5.92 -5.86
N VAL A 37 -3.28 -7.07 -6.52
CA VAL A 37 -3.99 -8.32 -6.20
C VAL A 37 -3.00 -9.48 -6.19
N GLY A 38 -3.10 -10.33 -5.16
CA GLY A 38 -2.40 -11.60 -5.08
C GLY A 38 -3.37 -12.76 -5.06
N VAL A 39 -3.10 -13.81 -5.84
CA VAL A 39 -3.88 -15.06 -5.86
C VAL A 39 -2.95 -16.23 -5.57
N LYS A 40 -3.30 -17.03 -4.57
CA LYS A 40 -2.57 -18.25 -4.20
C LYS A 40 -3.36 -19.48 -4.63
N SER A 41 -2.70 -20.39 -5.33
CA SER A 41 -3.23 -21.70 -5.72
C SER A 41 -2.46 -22.82 -5.01
N LYS A 42 -2.72 -24.08 -5.39
CA LYS A 42 -1.91 -25.23 -4.94
C LYS A 42 -0.54 -25.26 -5.60
N ASP A 43 -0.45 -24.74 -6.82
CA ASP A 43 0.74 -24.86 -7.68
C ASP A 43 1.63 -23.62 -7.63
N GLY A 44 1.17 -22.52 -7.01
CA GLY A 44 1.97 -21.32 -6.86
C GLY A 44 1.19 -20.09 -6.43
N VAL A 45 1.80 -18.93 -6.63
CA VAL A 45 1.24 -17.61 -6.33
C VAL A 45 1.42 -16.71 -7.54
N VAL A 46 0.40 -15.92 -7.85
CA VAL A 46 0.44 -14.87 -8.87
C VAL A 46 0.15 -13.54 -8.19
N VAL A 47 0.88 -12.51 -8.58
CA VAL A 47 0.65 -11.12 -8.15
C VAL A 47 0.48 -10.26 -9.39
N ALA A 48 -0.53 -9.39 -9.38
CA ALA A 48 -0.84 -8.47 -10.45
C ALA A 48 -1.07 -7.07 -9.89
N VAL A 49 -0.65 -6.05 -10.63
CA VAL A 49 -0.78 -4.64 -10.24
C VAL A 49 -1.34 -3.84 -11.39
N GLU A 50 -2.17 -2.86 -11.07
CA GLU A 50 -2.58 -1.84 -12.01
C GLU A 50 -1.47 -0.79 -12.15
N GLU A 51 -0.95 -0.63 -13.36
CA GLU A 51 0.00 0.42 -13.70
C GLU A 51 -0.63 1.40 -14.69
N ILE A 52 -0.71 2.67 -14.29
CA ILE A 52 -1.23 3.76 -15.12
C ILE A 52 -0.02 4.51 -15.67
N PRO A 53 0.41 4.24 -16.92
CA PRO A 53 1.62 4.85 -17.46
C PRO A 53 1.41 6.33 -17.73
N ARG A 54 2.42 7.14 -17.41
CA ARG A 54 2.46 8.55 -17.83
C ARG A 54 3.01 8.66 -19.25
N LYS A 55 2.62 9.70 -19.99
CA LYS A 55 3.05 9.93 -21.39
C LYS A 55 4.57 9.97 -21.58
N LEU A 56 5.32 10.36 -20.55
CA LEU A 56 6.79 10.45 -20.58
C LEU A 56 7.48 9.31 -19.80
N GLN A 57 6.72 8.33 -19.31
CA GLN A 57 7.26 7.19 -18.57
C GLN A 57 7.81 6.15 -19.55
N VAL A 58 9.02 5.68 -19.28
CA VAL A 58 9.64 4.57 -20.03
C VAL A 58 8.95 3.27 -19.63
N SER A 59 8.30 2.61 -20.59
CA SER A 59 7.40 1.46 -20.36
C SER A 59 8.11 0.13 -20.08
N VAL A 60 9.44 0.09 -20.16
CA VAL A 60 10.21 -1.17 -20.05
C VAL A 60 10.40 -1.63 -18.60
N ILE A 61 10.21 -0.75 -17.62
CA ILE A 61 10.48 -1.04 -16.20
C ILE A 61 9.15 -1.02 -15.43
N THR A 62 8.66 -2.19 -15.03
CA THR A 62 7.55 -2.29 -14.06
C THR A 62 7.95 -1.60 -12.76
N GLN A 63 7.16 -0.62 -12.33
CA GLN A 63 7.47 0.19 -11.15
C GLN A 63 6.95 -0.38 -9.82
N LYS A 64 6.24 -1.51 -9.86
CA LYS A 64 5.39 -1.96 -8.74
C LYS A 64 5.52 -3.42 -8.35
N ILE A 65 6.29 -4.20 -9.09
CA ILE A 65 6.61 -5.60 -8.76
C ILE A 65 8.12 -5.68 -8.59
N PHE A 66 8.54 -6.14 -7.43
CA PHE A 66 9.93 -6.18 -7.03
C PHE A 66 10.30 -7.62 -6.67
N GLN A 67 11.37 -8.13 -7.29
CA GLN A 67 12.00 -9.37 -6.84
C GLN A 67 12.81 -9.05 -5.58
N VAL A 68 12.54 -9.78 -4.51
CA VAL A 68 13.29 -9.68 -3.24
C VAL A 68 14.32 -10.79 -3.14
N ASP A 69 13.95 -11.99 -3.60
CA ASP A 69 14.79 -13.19 -3.65
C ASP A 69 14.33 -14.10 -4.79
N ASP A 70 15.04 -15.19 -5.06
CA ASP A 70 14.74 -16.16 -6.12
C ASP A 70 13.32 -16.77 -6.02
N HIS A 71 12.75 -16.78 -4.82
CA HIS A 71 11.45 -17.36 -4.50
C HIS A 71 10.49 -16.38 -3.81
N ILE A 72 10.85 -15.09 -3.75
CA ILE A 72 10.10 -14.05 -3.04
C ILE A 72 9.96 -12.82 -3.92
N GLY A 73 8.72 -12.40 -4.18
CA GLY A 73 8.39 -11.14 -4.83
C GLY A 73 7.39 -10.34 -4.00
N ILE A 74 7.41 -9.01 -4.18
CA ILE A 74 6.49 -8.07 -3.54
C ILE A 74 5.83 -7.20 -4.61
N ALA A 75 4.57 -6.84 -4.37
CA ALA A 75 3.89 -5.76 -5.10
C ALA A 75 3.55 -4.59 -4.16
N ALA A 76 3.74 -3.36 -4.62
CA ALA A 76 3.47 -2.13 -3.88
C ALA A 76 3.04 -0.98 -4.79
#